data_AF-A0A7Y3A4U2-F1
#
_entry.id   AF-A0A7Y3A4U2-F1
#
_cell.length_a   1.000
_cell.length_b   1.000
_cell.length_c   1.000
_cell.angle_alpha   90.00
_cell.angle_beta   90.00
_cell.angle_gamma   90.00
#
_symmetry.space_group_name_H-M   'P 1'
#
loop_
_entity.id
_entity.type
_entity.pdbx_description
1 polymer ?
#
loop_
_entity_poly.entity_id
_entity_poly.type
_entity_poly.pdbx_seq_one_letter_code
_entity_poly.pdbx_strand_id
1 'polypeptide(L)'
;MSKSKKKKVVVTTSSKVRATQSKIRSSKSSSAKVSEPLVFGKENYKWIAIGVGLIIVGMLLMIGGFNEDPAVWDESKIYGFQRTLLAPVVILTGLAVEIYAIFK
;
A
#
# COMPACT_ATOMS: atom_id res chain seq x y z
N MET A 1 -78.58 -32.07 -14.51
CA MET A 1 -78.48 -31.53 -15.89
C MET A 1 -78.66 -30.02 -15.86
N SER A 2 -77.94 -29.29 -16.73
CA SER A 2 -78.19 -27.90 -17.20
C SER A 2 -78.10 -26.75 -16.17
N LYS A 3 -76.95 -26.09 -15.96
CA LYS A 3 -76.41 -24.91 -16.70
C LYS A 3 -77.44 -23.79 -17.00
N SER A 4 -77.18 -22.55 -16.53
CA SER A 4 -76.68 -21.44 -17.38
C SER A 4 -76.88 -20.01 -16.82
N LYS A 5 -75.75 -19.37 -16.50
CA LYS A 5 -75.32 -17.98 -16.83
C LYS A 5 -76.12 -16.76 -16.30
N LYS A 6 -75.56 -16.10 -15.28
CA LYS A 6 -75.51 -14.63 -15.20
C LYS A 6 -74.18 -14.15 -15.80
N LYS A 7 -74.23 -13.46 -16.93
CA LYS A 7 -73.10 -12.68 -17.46
C LYS A 7 -72.83 -11.51 -16.50
N LYS A 8 -71.68 -11.48 -15.83
CA LYS A 8 -71.07 -10.22 -15.38
C LYS A 8 -69.96 -9.88 -16.37
N VAL A 9 -70.19 -8.80 -17.10
CA VAL A 9 -69.23 -8.17 -17.99
C VAL A 9 -68.04 -7.72 -17.13
N VAL A 10 -66.86 -8.27 -17.42
CA VAL A 10 -65.62 -7.90 -16.76
C VAL A 10 -65.18 -6.56 -17.35
N VAL A 11 -65.40 -5.48 -16.60
CA VAL A 11 -64.77 -4.20 -16.87
C VAL A 11 -63.30 -4.35 -16.47
N THR A 12 -62.41 -4.33 -17.44
CA THR A 12 -60.97 -4.25 -17.23
C THR A 12 -60.63 -2.87 -16.67
N THR A 13 -60.81 -2.67 -15.37
CA THR A 13 -60.09 -1.61 -14.68
C THR A 13 -58.62 -2.00 -14.69
N SER A 14 -57.84 -1.25 -15.46
CA SER A 14 -56.37 -1.24 -15.43
C SER A 14 -55.92 -1.06 -13.98
N SER A 15 -55.69 -2.16 -13.27
CA SER A 15 -54.99 -2.16 -12.01
C SER A 15 -53.60 -1.63 -12.30
N LYS A 16 -53.34 -0.39 -11.89
CA LYS A 16 -52.03 0.24 -11.94
C LYS A 16 -51.07 -0.68 -11.20
N VAL A 17 -50.31 -1.47 -11.95
CA VAL A 17 -49.34 -2.42 -11.41
C VAL A 17 -48.29 -1.59 -10.70
N ARG A 18 -48.35 -1.58 -9.37
CA ARG A 18 -47.34 -0.93 -8.55
C ARG A 18 -46.09 -1.79 -8.70
N ALA A 19 -45.05 -1.21 -9.29
CA ALA A 19 -43.77 -1.89 -9.47
C ALA A 19 -43.33 -2.54 -8.14
N THR A 20 -43.15 -3.86 -8.16
CA THR A 20 -42.57 -4.60 -7.05
C THR A 20 -41.15 -4.05 -6.85
N GLN A 21 -40.98 -3.18 -5.85
CA GLN A 21 -39.65 -2.78 -5.42
C GLN A 21 -39.02 -4.02 -4.78
N SER A 22 -38.18 -4.71 -5.54
CA SER A 22 -37.29 -5.72 -4.97
C SER A 22 -36.48 -5.01 -3.91
N LYS A 23 -36.81 -5.26 -2.64
CA LYS A 23 -35.95 -4.87 -1.53
C LYS A 23 -34.73 -5.77 -1.65
N ILE A 24 -33.81 -5.38 -2.54
CA ILE A 24 -32.42 -5.81 -2.50
C ILE A 24 -32.01 -5.40 -1.10
N ARG A 25 -32.02 -6.36 -0.17
CA ARG A 25 -31.34 -6.18 1.10
C ARG A 25 -29.91 -5.96 0.68
N SER A 26 -29.52 -4.70 0.57
CA SER A 26 -28.17 -4.26 0.81
C SER A 26 -27.86 -4.82 2.18
N SER A 27 -27.39 -6.07 2.22
CA SER A 27 -26.52 -6.53 3.28
C SER A 27 -25.42 -5.50 3.26
N LYS A 28 -25.55 -4.52 4.15
CA LYS A 28 -24.45 -3.67 4.56
C LYS A 28 -23.45 -4.68 5.06
N SER A 29 -22.61 -5.16 4.14
CA SER A 29 -21.39 -5.85 4.47
C SER A 29 -20.61 -4.75 5.18
N SER A 30 -20.84 -4.65 6.48
CA SER A 30 -19.83 -4.20 7.39
C SER A 30 -18.70 -5.19 7.14
N SER A 31 -17.89 -4.85 6.14
CA SER A 31 -16.55 -5.35 5.98
C SER A 31 -15.91 -5.04 7.32
N ALA A 32 -16.06 -5.97 8.26
CA ALA A 32 -15.32 -5.98 9.49
C ALA A 32 -13.89 -5.82 9.00
N LYS A 33 -13.29 -4.66 9.26
CA LYS A 33 -11.89 -4.46 8.95
C LYS A 33 -11.21 -5.54 9.76
N VAL A 34 -10.85 -6.64 9.09
CA VAL A 34 -9.87 -7.58 9.61
C VAL A 34 -8.62 -6.74 9.64
N SER A 35 -8.43 -6.06 10.77
CA SER A 35 -7.20 -5.36 11.08
C SER A 35 -6.21 -6.47 11.35
N GLU A 36 -5.62 -6.98 10.27
CA GLU A 36 -4.36 -7.71 10.31
C GLU A 36 -3.46 -6.96 11.29
N PRO A 37 -3.11 -7.57 12.43
CA PRO A 37 -2.20 -6.93 13.36
C PRO A 37 -0.89 -6.73 12.61
N LEU A 38 -0.48 -5.47 12.45
CA LEU A 38 0.83 -5.16 11.90
C LEU A 38 1.87 -5.88 12.76
N VAL A 39 2.71 -6.70 12.11
CA VAL A 39 3.76 -7.49 12.78
C VAL A 39 4.70 -6.59 13.60
N PHE A 40 4.84 -5.34 13.17
CA PHE A 40 5.58 -4.29 13.87
C PHE A 40 4.63 -3.14 14.21
N GLY A 41 4.82 -2.50 15.36
CA GLY A 41 4.06 -1.32 15.74
C GLY A 41 4.15 -0.22 14.66
N LYS A 42 3.10 0.62 14.52
CA LYS A 42 3.09 1.74 13.57
C LYS A 42 4.30 2.67 13.75
N GLU A 43 4.77 2.80 14.98
CA GLU A 43 5.95 3.60 15.34
C GLU A 43 7.24 2.99 14.79
N ASN A 44 7.39 1.67 14.88
CA ASN A 44 8.57 0.94 14.39
C ASN A 44 8.70 1.07 12.88
N TYR A 45 7.58 1.09 12.16
CA TYR A 45 7.57 1.30 10.72
C TYR A 45 8.18 2.66 10.32
N LYS A 46 8.01 3.70 11.15
CA LYS A 46 8.67 5.00 10.93
C LYS A 46 10.18 4.89 11.12
N TRP A 47 10.63 4.15 12.15
CA TRP A 47 12.06 3.93 12.40
C TRP A 47 12.72 3.11 11.30
N ILE A 48 12.05 2.07 10.78
CA ILE A 48 12.51 1.30 9.62
C ILE A 48 12.66 2.23 8.42
N ALA A 49 11.67 3.08 8.12
CA ALA A 49 11.76 4.02 7.01
C ALA A 49 12.96 4.99 7.14
N ILE A 50 13.28 5.43 8.37
CA ILE A 50 14.46 6.26 8.63
C ILE A 50 15.76 5.46 8.41
N GLY A 51 15.83 4.21 8.90
CA GLY A 51 16.98 3.32 8.72
C GLY A 51 17.27 3.04 7.24
N VAL A 52 16.24 2.66 6.49
CA VAL A 52 16.31 2.48 5.03
C VAL A 52 16.77 3.76 4.34
N GLY A 53 16.25 4.92 4.76
CA GLY A 53 16.67 6.23 4.25
C GLY A 53 18.18 6.48 4.43
N LEU A 54 18.72 6.16 5.62
CA LEU A 54 20.16 6.28 5.88
C LEU A 54 20.99 5.34 5.02
N ILE A 55 20.56 4.09 4.82
CA ILE A 55 21.23 3.13 3.96
C ILE A 55 21.26 3.64 2.52
N ILE A 56 20.12 4.14 2.01
CA ILE A 56 20.03 4.73 0.67
C ILE A 56 20.98 5.91 0.54
N VAL A 57 21.00 6.82 1.52
CA VAL A 57 21.93 7.96 1.52
C VAL A 57 23.38 7.48 1.49
N GLY A 58 23.75 6.49 2.31
CA GLY A 58 25.08 5.89 2.32
C GLY A 58 25.47 5.24 0.99
N MET A 59 24.53 4.58 0.32
CA MET A 59 24.74 4.04 -1.04
C MET A 59 24.90 5.16 -2.07
N LEU A 60 24.09 6.21 -2.00
CA LEU A 60 24.21 7.37 -2.89
C LEU A 60 25.56 8.07 -2.72
N LEU A 61 26.07 8.17 -1.49
CA LEU A 61 27.41 8.67 -1.19
C LEU A 61 28.53 7.87 -1.89
N MET A 62 28.31 6.58 -2.19
CA MET A 62 29.24 5.77 -2.99
C MET A 62 29.12 5.98 -4.51
N ILE A 63 28.02 6.55 -5.00
CA ILE A 63 27.85 6.89 -6.43
C ILE A 63 28.66 8.16 -6.71
N GLY A 64 29.72 8.08 -7.52
CA GLY A 64 30.55 9.26 -7.85
C GLY A 64 32.07 9.09 -7.71
N GLY A 65 32.63 8.06 -8.33
CA GLY A 65 34.08 7.89 -8.53
C GLY A 65 34.38 7.80 -10.02
N PHE A 66 33.46 8.33 -10.83
CA PHE A 66 33.52 8.27 -12.28
C PHE A 66 34.45 9.37 -12.76
N ASN A 67 35.48 8.97 -13.51
CA ASN A 67 36.38 9.89 -14.17
C ASN A 67 35.79 10.26 -15.53
N GLU A 68 35.80 11.54 -15.89
CA GLU A 68 35.29 12.02 -17.18
C GLU A 68 36.11 11.43 -18.35
N ASP A 69 37.42 11.27 -18.14
CA ASP A 69 38.31 10.58 -19.06
C ASP A 69 38.69 9.19 -18.53
N PRO A 70 38.32 8.09 -19.23
CA PRO A 70 38.63 6.72 -18.79
C PRO A 70 40.12 6.38 -18.83
N ALA A 71 40.94 7.23 -19.47
CA ALA A 71 42.40 7.10 -19.53
C ALA A 71 43.10 7.71 -18.30
N VAL A 72 42.40 8.47 -17.46
CA VAL A 72 42.97 9.15 -16.28
C VAL A 72 42.39 8.56 -15.00
N TRP A 73 43.28 8.04 -14.15
CA TRP A 73 42.93 7.53 -12.83
C TRP A 73 43.11 8.62 -11.79
N ASP A 74 42.00 9.19 -11.32
CA ASP A 74 42.00 10.14 -10.21
C ASP A 74 41.82 9.39 -8.87
N GLU A 75 42.95 8.95 -8.30
CA GLU A 75 43.04 8.21 -7.03
C GLU A 75 42.25 8.90 -5.91
N SER A 76 42.27 10.23 -5.90
CA SER A 76 41.66 11.08 -4.87
C SER A 76 40.13 10.99 -4.87
N LYS A 77 39.51 10.78 -6.04
CA LYS A 77 38.05 10.68 -6.18
C LYS A 77 37.53 9.29 -5.83
N ILE A 78 38.32 8.25 -6.08
CA ILE A 78 37.93 6.86 -5.84
C ILE A 78 38.20 6.47 -4.39
N TYR A 79 39.37 6.84 -3.84
CA TYR A 79 39.78 6.54 -2.47
C TYR A 79 39.55 7.68 -1.48
N GLY A 80 38.84 8.73 -1.91
CA GLY A 80 38.51 9.88 -1.07
C GLY A 80 37.77 9.48 0.21
N PHE A 81 38.06 10.21 1.29
CA PHE A 81 37.55 9.98 2.65
C PHE A 81 36.02 9.74 2.72
N GLN A 82 35.27 10.40 1.85
CA GLN A 82 33.82 10.27 1.74
C GLN A 82 33.37 8.83 1.42
N ARG A 83 34.12 8.09 0.60
CA ARG A 83 33.77 6.73 0.14
C ARG A 83 34.37 5.64 0.99
N THR A 84 35.60 5.84 1.44
CA THR A 84 36.34 4.85 2.24
C THR A 84 35.88 4.82 3.69
N LEU A 85 35.42 5.95 4.24
CA LEU A 85 35.10 6.06 5.66
C LEU A 85 33.69 6.58 5.92
N LEU A 86 33.31 7.70 5.31
CA LEU A 86 32.00 8.31 5.60
C LEU A 86 30.84 7.44 5.11
N ALA A 87 30.87 6.97 3.87
CA ALA A 87 29.78 6.17 3.30
C ALA A 87 29.56 4.83 4.05
N PRO A 88 30.59 4.01 4.34
CA PRO A 88 30.41 2.78 5.11
C PRO A 88 29.87 3.04 6.51
N VAL A 89 30.35 4.08 7.20
CA VAL A 89 29.86 4.44 8.54
C VAL A 89 28.39 4.83 8.51
N VAL A 90 27.95 5.58 7.50
CA VAL A 90 26.52 5.93 7.34
C VAL A 90 25.67 4.69 7.13
N ILE A 91 26.11 3.75 6.28
CA ILE A 91 25.40 2.48 6.04
C ILE A 91 25.31 1.64 7.32
N LEU A 92 26.41 1.49 8.04
CA LEU A 92 26.45 0.76 9.31
C LEU A 92 25.54 1.39 10.37
N THR A 93 25.48 2.72 10.40
CA THR A 93 24.58 3.46 11.28
C THR A 93 23.11 3.21 10.90
N GLY A 94 22.79 3.22 9.60
CA GLY A 94 21.46 2.86 9.11
C GLY A 94 21.04 1.44 9.48
N LEU A 95 21.94 0.46 9.32
CA LEU A 95 21.71 -0.92 9.75
C LEU A 95 21.52 -1.04 11.28
N ALA A 96 22.30 -0.32 12.08
CA ALA A 96 22.11 -0.29 13.53
C ALA A 96 20.73 0.28 13.91
N VAL A 97 20.27 1.31 13.20
CA VAL A 97 18.92 1.87 13.39
C VAL A 97 17.84 0.86 12.99
N GLU A 98 18.01 0.09 11.91
CA GLU A 98 17.06 -0.97 11.56
C GLU A 98 16.98 -2.07 12.62
N ILE A 99 18.14 -2.52 13.13
CA ILE A 99 18.19 -3.49 14.23
C ILE A 99 17.40 -2.95 15.42
N TYR A 100 17.65 -1.69 15.82
CA TYR A 100 16.89 -1.04 16.88
C TYR A 100 15.39 -0.97 16.56
N ALA A 101 15.02 -0.58 15.34
CA ALA A 101 13.64 -0.40 14.91
C ALA A 101 12.82 -1.70 14.94
N ILE A 102 13.45 -2.84 14.63
CA ILE A 102 12.82 -4.16 14.64
C ILE A 102 12.56 -4.64 16.07
N PHE A 103 13.51 -4.40 16.99
CA PHE A 103 13.41 -4.83 18.39
C PHE A 103 12.68 -3.85 19.31
N LYS A 104 12.48 -2.61 18.85
CA LYS A 104 11.74 -1.56 19.57
C LYS A 104 10.26 -1.93 19.74
#